data_AF-A0A7X2ID22-F1
#
_entry.id   AF-A0A7X2ID22-F1
#
_cell.length_a   1.000
_cell.length_b   1.000
_cell.length_c   1.000
_cell.angle_alpha   90.00
_cell.angle_beta   90.00
_cell.angle_gamma   90.00
#
_symmetry.space_group_name_H-M   'P 1'
#
loop_
_entity.id
_entity.type
_entity.pdbx_description
1 polymer ?
#
loop_
_entity_poly.entity_id
_entity_poly.type
_entity_poly.pdbx_seq_one_letter_code
_entity_poly.pdbx_strand_id
1 'polypeptide(L)'
;MSEPKNQYFVDDIYAEGDLDLLFFGFIAGYVSHDASDNSLEKSDEKIFDETEKLIEYLVATGDFIAGRMCETEDGIKFVPYKRGFSEFESFARQCMRESGLKCDELRWELALRKVSLGKAAPIIPETICKLFPPKN
;
A
#
# COMPACT_ATOMS: atom_id res chain seq x y z
N MET A 1 8.54 2.14 -25.75
CA MET A 1 8.35 3.15 -24.69
C MET A 1 9.32 2.79 -23.58
N SER A 2 10.17 3.71 -23.13
CA SER A 2 11.02 3.46 -21.97
C SER A 2 10.15 3.30 -20.73
N GLU A 3 10.49 2.36 -19.84
CA GLU A 3 9.80 2.25 -18.54
C GLU A 3 9.86 3.59 -17.80
N PRO A 4 8.76 3.99 -17.13
CA PRO A 4 8.76 5.19 -16.31
C PRO A 4 9.89 5.12 -15.26
N LYS A 5 10.45 6.28 -14.92
CA LYS A 5 11.29 6.38 -13.71
C LYS A 5 10.47 5.84 -12.53
N ASN A 6 11.10 5.03 -11.68
CA ASN A 6 10.51 4.45 -10.46
C ASN A 6 9.51 3.29 -10.68
N GLN A 7 9.38 2.73 -11.90
CA GLN A 7 8.55 1.53 -12.16
C GLN A 7 8.90 0.36 -11.23
N TYR A 8 10.19 0.16 -10.95
CA TYR A 8 10.69 -0.93 -10.12
C TYR A 8 10.05 -1.02 -8.72
N PHE A 9 9.60 0.10 -8.13
CA PHE A 9 8.93 0.05 -6.82
C PHE A 9 7.58 -0.65 -6.91
N VAL A 10 6.82 -0.42 -7.99
CA VAL A 10 5.54 -1.11 -8.18
C VAL A 10 5.77 -2.54 -8.67
N ASP A 11 6.83 -2.80 -9.44
CA ASP A 11 7.20 -4.17 -9.78
C ASP A 11 7.52 -4.99 -8.51
N ASP A 12 8.25 -4.39 -7.57
CA ASP A 12 8.59 -4.98 -6.27
C ASP A 12 7.33 -5.24 -5.43
N ILE A 13 6.42 -4.26 -5.32
CA ILE A 13 5.11 -4.43 -4.68
C ILE A 13 4.33 -5.60 -5.30
N TYR A 14 4.37 -5.76 -6.64
CA TYR A 14 3.70 -6.86 -7.32
C TYR A 14 4.37 -8.21 -7.05
N ALA A 15 5.69 -8.25 -6.92
CA ALA A 15 6.44 -9.45 -6.58
C ALA A 15 6.17 -9.88 -5.13
N GLU A 16 6.22 -8.94 -4.18
CA GLU A 16 5.88 -9.19 -2.77
C GLU A 16 4.42 -9.64 -2.62
N GLY A 17 3.50 -9.01 -3.35
CA GLY A 17 2.09 -9.38 -3.35
C GLY A 17 1.81 -10.79 -3.92
N ASP A 18 2.71 -11.37 -4.71
CA ASP A 18 2.61 -12.78 -5.13
C ASP A 18 2.94 -13.75 -3.99
N LEU A 19 3.65 -13.29 -2.96
CA LEU A 19 4.15 -14.09 -1.86
C LEU A 19 3.27 -13.96 -0.61
N ASP A 20 2.84 -12.75 -0.28
CA ASP A 20 2.13 -12.46 0.97
C ASP A 20 1.15 -11.27 0.88
N LEU A 21 0.49 -10.99 2.00
CA LEU A 21 -0.29 -9.78 2.23
C LEU A 21 0.61 -8.55 2.32
N LEU A 22 0.16 -7.46 1.73
CA LEU A 22 0.84 -6.17 1.79
C LEU A 22 0.15 -5.29 2.83
N PHE A 23 0.74 -5.20 4.03
CA PHE A 23 0.24 -4.34 5.09
C PHE A 23 0.43 -2.85 4.76
N PHE A 24 -0.47 -1.99 5.23
CA PHE A 24 -0.37 -0.54 5.01
C PHE A 24 1.00 0.00 5.47
N GLY A 25 1.51 -0.45 6.62
CA GLY A 25 2.81 -0.02 7.12
C GLY A 25 3.98 -0.37 6.18
N PHE A 26 3.89 -1.51 5.50
CA PHE A 26 4.87 -1.92 4.48
C PHE A 26 4.77 -1.03 3.23
N ILE A 27 3.55 -0.78 2.76
CA ILE A 27 3.31 0.10 1.61
C ILE A 27 3.78 1.54 1.91
N ALA A 28 3.58 2.01 3.15
CA ALA A 28 4.07 3.31 3.61
C ALA A 28 5.60 3.39 3.55
N GLY A 29 6.31 2.28 3.74
CA GLY A 29 7.77 2.19 3.57
C GLY A 29 8.21 2.67 2.18
N TYR A 30 7.57 2.21 1.10
CA TYR A 30 7.90 2.59 -0.27
C TYR A 30 7.80 4.08 -0.57
N VAL A 31 6.91 4.80 0.11
CA VAL A 31 6.75 6.26 -0.08
C VAL A 31 7.55 7.07 0.92
N SER A 32 8.03 6.48 2.02
CA SER A 32 8.72 7.19 3.10
C SER A 32 10.22 6.97 3.13
N HIS A 33 10.75 5.95 2.46
CA HIS A 33 12.17 5.62 2.46
C HIS A 33 12.76 5.57 1.05
N ASP A 34 14.06 5.86 0.93
CA ASP A 34 14.81 5.67 -0.30
C ASP A 34 15.23 4.21 -0.53
N ALA A 35 15.88 3.93 -1.67
CA ALA A 35 16.32 2.58 -2.00
C ALA A 35 17.42 2.02 -1.07
N SER A 36 18.00 2.85 -0.20
CA SER A 36 18.97 2.45 0.85
C SER A 36 18.33 2.41 2.24
N ASP A 37 17.00 2.44 2.31
CA ASP A 37 16.20 2.44 3.54
C ASP A 37 16.46 3.68 4.43
N ASN A 38 16.89 4.80 3.85
CA ASN A 38 16.94 6.06 4.56
C ASN A 38 15.57 6.73 4.54
N SER A 39 15.11 7.15 5.72
CA SER A 39 13.88 7.93 5.85
C SER A 39 13.99 9.27 5.10
N LEU A 40 12.95 9.58 4.33
CA LEU A 40 12.77 10.86 3.66
C LEU A 40 12.19 11.88 4.65
N GLU A 41 12.58 13.15 4.52
CA GLU A 41 11.96 14.23 5.27
C GLU A 41 10.54 14.50 4.78
N LYS A 42 9.57 13.75 5.32
CA LYS A 42 8.13 13.89 5.07
C LYS A 42 7.37 13.92 6.39
N SER A 43 6.27 14.67 6.46
CA SER A 43 5.37 14.61 7.62
C SER A 43 4.53 13.33 7.60
N ASP A 44 4.01 12.93 8.75
CA ASP A 44 3.14 11.77 8.88
C ASP A 44 1.91 11.87 7.96
N GLU A 45 1.31 13.05 7.85
CA GLU A 45 0.17 13.30 6.95
C GLU A 45 0.56 13.11 5.49
N LYS A 46 1.74 13.60 5.11
CA LYS A 46 2.23 13.48 3.73
C LYS A 46 2.47 12.03 3.36
N ILE A 47 3.07 11.25 4.26
CA ILE A 47 3.29 9.81 4.08
C ILE A 47 1.94 9.08 3.99
N PHE A 48 1.00 9.40 4.89
CA PHE A 48 -0.34 8.81 4.87
C PHE A 48 -1.05 9.04 3.53
N ASP A 49 -1.15 10.30 3.08
CA ASP A 49 -1.85 10.67 1.85
C ASP A 49 -1.22 10.01 0.61
N GLU A 50 0.12 9.93 0.56
CA GLU A 50 0.81 9.27 -0.55
C GLU A 50 0.67 7.75 -0.52
N THR A 51 0.65 7.14 0.66
CA THR A 51 0.38 5.71 0.85
C THR A 51 -1.04 5.37 0.41
N GLU A 52 -2.02 6.15 0.86
CA GLU A 52 -3.42 5.99 0.49
C GLU A 52 -3.62 6.09 -1.02
N LYS A 53 -2.99 7.08 -1.67
CA LYS A 53 -3.03 7.24 -3.12
C LYS A 53 -2.39 6.07 -3.88
N LEU A 54 -1.30 5.51 -3.35
CA LEU A 54 -0.69 4.31 -3.93
C LEU A 54 -1.61 3.09 -3.80
N ILE A 55 -2.23 2.91 -2.64
CA ILE A 55 -3.19 1.83 -2.38
C ILE A 55 -4.42 1.96 -3.29
N GLU A 56 -4.98 3.16 -3.42
CA GLU A 56 -6.10 3.44 -4.32
C GLU A 56 -5.77 3.00 -5.75
N TYR A 57 -4.58 3.37 -6.24
CA TYR A 57 -4.11 2.96 -7.55
C TYR A 57 -4.02 1.43 -7.69
N LEU A 58 -3.37 0.75 -6.73
CA LEU A 58 -3.20 -0.70 -6.76
C LEU A 58 -4.54 -1.45 -6.78
N VAL A 59 -5.52 -0.98 -6.00
CA VAL A 59 -6.87 -1.58 -5.99
C VAL A 59 -7.61 -1.26 -7.30
N ALA A 60 -7.46 -0.05 -7.83
CA ALA A 60 -8.10 0.38 -9.07
C ALA A 60 -7.63 -0.39 -10.32
N THR A 61 -6.44 -1.00 -10.30
CA THR A 61 -6.00 -1.89 -11.39
C THR A 61 -6.82 -3.19 -11.45
N GLY A 62 -7.52 -3.54 -10.37
CA GLY A 62 -8.23 -4.80 -10.20
C GLY A 62 -7.33 -5.97 -9.81
N ASP A 63 -6.04 -5.75 -9.61
CA ASP A 63 -5.09 -6.82 -9.26
C ASP A 63 -4.96 -7.04 -7.75
N PHE A 64 -5.46 -6.10 -6.94
CA PHE A 64 -5.46 -6.17 -5.49
C PHE A 64 -6.85 -5.97 -4.91
N ILE A 65 -7.13 -6.66 -3.81
CA ILE A 65 -8.31 -6.43 -2.98
C ILE A 65 -7.88 -5.85 -1.63
N ALA A 66 -8.62 -4.84 -1.17
CA ALA A 66 -8.42 -4.23 0.14
C ALA A 66 -9.20 -4.97 1.22
N GLY A 67 -8.58 -5.14 2.38
CA GLY A 67 -9.20 -5.80 3.52
C GLY A 67 -8.48 -5.50 4.82
N ARG A 68 -8.77 -6.32 5.81
CA ARG A 68 -8.08 -6.27 7.09
C ARG A 68 -7.88 -7.66 7.70
N MET A 69 -6.90 -7.78 8.58
CA MET A 69 -6.79 -8.92 9.47
C MET A 69 -7.89 -8.84 10.53
N CYS A 70 -8.54 -9.97 10.80
CA CYS A 70 -9.55 -10.09 11.84
C CYS A 70 -9.30 -11.37 12.62
N GLU A 71 -9.47 -11.31 13.93
CA GLU A 71 -9.62 -12.51 14.73
C GLU A 71 -10.97 -13.16 14.40
N THR A 72 -10.93 -14.45 14.07
CA THR A 72 -12.10 -15.29 13.78
C THR A 72 -12.07 -16.52 14.68
N GLU A 73 -13.15 -17.30 14.70
CA GLU A 73 -13.20 -18.58 15.44
C GLU A 73 -12.07 -19.54 15.04
N ASP A 74 -11.58 -19.43 13.80
CA ASP A 74 -10.49 -20.23 13.24
C ASP A 74 -9.10 -19.55 13.35
N GLY A 75 -8.98 -18.49 14.15
CA GLY A 75 -7.77 -17.69 14.28
C GLY A 75 -7.76 -16.42 13.42
N ILE A 76 -6.59 -15.81 13.27
CA ILE A 76 -6.42 -14.53 12.57
C ILE A 76 -6.46 -14.78 11.05
N LYS A 77 -7.39 -14.11 10.36
CA LYS A 77 -7.62 -14.25 8.91
C LYS A 77 -7.75 -12.89 8.24
N PHE A 78 -7.32 -12.80 6.98
CA PHE A 78 -7.67 -11.65 6.15
C PHE A 78 -9.14 -11.73 5.74
N VAL A 79 -9.86 -10.64 5.97
CA VAL A 79 -11.25 -10.44 5.54
C VAL A 79 -11.30 -9.26 4.56
N PRO A 80 -11.71 -9.48 3.29
CA PRO A 80 -11.89 -8.39 2.33
C PRO A 80 -13.01 -7.44 2.76
N TYR A 81 -12.83 -6.14 2.50
CA TYR A 81 -13.88 -5.16 2.70
C TYR A 81 -14.97 -5.29 1.63
N LYS A 82 -16.24 -5.19 2.04
CA LYS A 82 -17.39 -5.42 1.14
C LYS A 82 -17.56 -4.27 0.15
N ARG A 83 -17.33 -3.04 0.59
CA ARG A 83 -17.30 -1.84 -0.27
C ARG A 83 -15.89 -1.51 -0.78
N GLY A 84 -14.97 -2.50 -0.75
CA GLY A 84 -13.62 -2.37 -1.27
C GLY A 84 -12.83 -1.22 -0.66
N PHE A 85 -12.17 -0.44 -1.52
CA PHE A 85 -11.29 0.65 -1.10
C PHE A 85 -11.99 1.72 -0.25
N SER A 86 -13.26 2.04 -0.50
CA SER A 86 -13.97 3.07 0.28
C SER A 86 -14.11 2.74 1.78
N GLU A 87 -14.28 1.46 2.12
CA GLU A 87 -14.30 0.98 3.50
C GLU A 87 -12.90 1.01 4.12
N PHE A 88 -11.90 0.59 3.34
CA PHE A 88 -10.49 0.66 3.72
C PHE A 88 -10.06 2.09 4.05
N GLU A 89 -10.33 3.04 3.14
CA GLU A 89 -10.01 4.46 3.26
C GLU A 89 -10.65 5.07 4.52
N SER A 90 -11.95 4.80 4.72
CA SER A 90 -12.68 5.31 5.88
C SER A 90 -12.05 4.86 7.21
N PHE A 91 -11.64 3.59 7.29
CA PHE A 91 -10.97 3.04 8.47
C PHE A 91 -9.55 3.58 8.63
N ALA A 92 -8.76 3.61 7.56
CA ALA A 92 -7.40 4.15 7.57
C ALA A 92 -7.36 5.61 8.06
N ARG A 93 -8.26 6.45 7.53
CA ARG A 93 -8.40 7.84 7.96
C ARG A 93 -8.86 7.98 9.41
N GLN A 94 -9.68 7.04 9.91
CA GLN A 94 -10.05 7.01 11.32
C GLN A 94 -8.81 6.76 12.20
N CYS A 95 -8.07 5.69 11.91
CA CYS A 95 -6.83 5.37 12.61
C CYS A 95 -5.82 6.52 12.60
N MET A 96 -5.64 7.16 11.43
CA MET A 96 -4.75 8.32 11.28
C MET A 96 -5.16 9.49 12.18
N ARG A 97 -6.47 9.78 12.32
CA ARG A 97 -6.95 10.85 13.21
C ARG A 97 -6.75 10.52 14.69
N GLU A 98 -6.85 9.25 15.06
CA GLU A 98 -6.80 8.81 16.46
C GLU A 98 -5.38 8.68 16.99
N SER A 99 -4.44 8.19 16.17
CA SER A 99 -3.07 7.87 16.63
C SER A 99 -1.97 8.07 15.58
N GLY A 100 -2.28 8.73 14.46
CA GLY A 100 -1.33 8.99 13.39
C GLY A 100 -0.78 7.71 12.75
N LEU A 101 0.41 7.80 12.15
CA LEU A 101 1.07 6.66 11.50
C LEU A 101 1.53 5.57 12.46
N LYS A 102 1.56 5.83 13.77
CA LYS A 102 1.96 4.86 14.80
C LYS A 102 0.83 3.95 15.23
N CYS A 103 -0.40 4.17 14.75
CA CYS A 103 -1.54 3.31 15.03
C CYS A 103 -1.26 1.86 14.56
N ASP A 104 -1.37 0.90 15.47
CA ASP A 104 -1.08 -0.51 15.16
C ASP A 104 -2.12 -1.10 14.21
N GLU A 105 -3.39 -0.71 14.35
CA GLU A 105 -4.48 -1.10 13.46
C GLU A 105 -4.23 -0.60 12.04
N LEU A 106 -3.75 0.64 11.89
CA LEU A 106 -3.34 1.18 10.61
C LEU A 106 -2.21 0.34 10.02
N ARG A 107 -1.16 0.07 10.81
CA ARG A 107 0.07 -0.57 10.30
C ARG A 107 -0.08 -2.06 10.01
N TRP A 108 -0.84 -2.78 10.82
CA TRP A 108 -0.82 -4.25 10.87
C TRP A 108 -2.18 -4.90 10.64
N GLU A 109 -3.30 -4.20 10.81
CA GLU A 109 -4.60 -4.77 10.45
C GLU A 109 -4.95 -4.51 9.00
N LEU A 110 -4.71 -3.29 8.50
CA LEU A 110 -5.02 -2.96 7.11
C LEU A 110 -4.02 -3.59 6.14
N ALA A 111 -4.54 -4.32 5.15
CA ALA A 111 -3.71 -4.99 4.15
C ALA A 111 -4.37 -5.05 2.77
N LEU A 112 -3.54 -5.22 1.76
CA LEU A 112 -3.92 -5.63 0.42
C LEU A 112 -3.57 -7.10 0.20
N ARG A 113 -4.40 -7.78 -0.59
CA ARG A 113 -4.08 -9.11 -1.13
C ARG A 113 -4.07 -9.04 -2.65
N LYS A 114 -2.99 -9.48 -3.29
CA LYS A 114 -2.97 -9.65 -4.74
C LYS A 114 -3.88 -10.82 -5.12
N VAL A 115 -4.73 -10.63 -6.12
CA VAL A 115 -5.63 -11.66 -6.64
C VAL A 115 -5.20 -12.15 -8.03
N SER A 116 -4.44 -11.34 -8.76
CA SER A 116 -3.89 -11.68 -10.08
C SER A 116 -2.46 -12.21 -9.96
N LEU A 117 -2.29 -13.41 -9.40
CA LEU A 117 -0.96 -13.97 -9.13
C LEU A 117 -0.12 -14.18 -10.39
N GLY A 118 1.17 -13.86 -10.32
CA GLY A 118 2.15 -13.96 -11.42
C GLY A 118 1.96 -12.93 -12.54
N LYS A 119 0.95 -12.06 -12.44
CA LYS A 119 0.77 -10.94 -13.36
C LYS A 119 1.80 -9.86 -13.02
N ALA A 120 2.50 -9.37 -14.04
CA ALA A 120 3.41 -8.25 -13.93
C ALA A 120 2.65 -6.94 -13.63
N ALA A 121 3.32 -6.00 -12.99
CA ALA A 121 2.78 -4.67 -12.77
C ALA A 121 2.45 -3.98 -14.11
N PRO A 122 1.33 -3.24 -14.19
CA PRO A 122 1.09 -2.36 -15.33
C PRO A 122 2.09 -1.21 -15.33
N ILE A 123 2.25 -0.58 -16.49
CA ILE A 123 3.03 0.65 -16.62
C ILE A 123 2.42 1.72 -15.73
N ILE A 124 3.20 2.25 -14.79
CA ILE A 124 2.70 3.22 -13.83
C ILE A 124 2.55 4.62 -14.45
N PRO A 125 1.47 5.36 -14.15
CA PRO A 125 1.33 6.74 -14.59
C PRO A 125 2.28 7.65 -13.81
N GLU A 126 2.67 8.79 -14.41
CA GLU A 126 3.61 9.75 -13.81
C GLU A 126 3.16 10.24 -12.41
N THR A 127 1.86 10.32 -12.17
CA THR A 127 1.28 10.70 -10.87
C THR A 127 1.59 9.72 -9.75
N ILE A 128 1.83 8.45 -10.09
CA ILE A 128 2.23 7.39 -9.16
C ILE A 128 3.77 7.35 -9.06
N CYS A 129 4.49 7.55 -10.17
CA CYS A 129 5.96 7.69 -10.14
C CYS A 129 6.45 8.73 -9.13
N LYS A 130 5.72 9.84 -9.01
CA LYS A 130 6.03 10.98 -8.13
C LYS A 130 5.89 10.69 -6.63
N LEU A 131 5.27 9.57 -6.25
CA LEU A 131 5.15 9.18 -4.85
C LEU A 131 6.48 8.65 -4.31
N PHE A 132 7.26 8.03 -5.20
CA PHE A 132 8.52 7.40 -4.87
C PHE A 132 9.69 8.38 -4.93
N PRO A 133 10.74 8.18 -4.13
CA PRO A 133 11.94 8.99 -4.21
C PRO A 133 12.61 8.88 -5.59
N PRO A 134 13.29 9.95 -6.04
CA PRO A 134 14.07 9.88 -7.26
C PRO A 134 15.25 8.91 -7.08
N LYS A 135 15.54 8.13 -8.11
CA LYS A 135 16.78 7.36 -8.19
C LYS A 135 17.96 8.34 -8.30
N ASN A 136 18.85 8.32 -7.31
CA ASN A 136 20.16 8.96 -7.38
C ASN A 136 21.08 8.21 -8.35
#